data_AF-R6U0K1-F1
#
_entry.id   AF-R6U0K1-F1
#
_cell.length_a   1.000
_cell.length_b   1.000
_cell.length_c   1.000
_cell.angle_alpha   90.00
_cell.angle_beta   90.00
_cell.angle_gamma   90.00
#
_symmetry.space_group_name_H-M   'P 1'
#
loop_
_entity.id
_entity.type
_entity.pdbx_description
1 polymer ?
#
loop_
_entity_poly.entity_id
_entity_poly.type
_entity_poly.pdbx_seq_one_letter_code
_entity_poly.pdbx_strand_id
1 'polypeptide(L)'
;MKKYIKSALCAVLIFLLITGCTNTLSNDSAGKKESKTNGHEPITIVTFGRNYEPFKRALKKAYPEINLEIISYKGRNSSRYTTTLLKTDNAPDIFTSFHLIDERLQKEKLLSLSGYSFVSKYDMSVLNLADVDGSIYLLPNGYTISGIFYNKTLFQKHNWEVPKSFRELQQLVPKIKEAGVNVSVSENQYPGSAFTYLFTLGATNFLSTQDGVRWKRDFLLGKADASGEFKQCAQYLQKWIDLGMLSYTEELHNDSKAEEYFAQGNTAFLMKISPFRVSQYDDGTGDQYGVLPWLSEDGSNNVALTNANRYFGLNKNLEKNPQKLEDALKIMEFLSTEEGQLAALENPKKDSIVLPLKEFNNSVNDIYKSLEKSVEEGKVIPLVYTGWEDYLEPIGNAVIEQESGSSDADRLVEKINSIQKRTIAQGGAEVYACVEENLTLEETARLVGTAYAVKTNADCALISLGEYHGEKKENPFGVNGRLFKGIKINAEELCAINPSGWSDAIYTMKLTGKEIKQLSKTGYDLFSDGNPFPYVLVTKEGSRLDDDAAYTVVCNETTDAVAKQGKLKKAGVTGQQALIDYLKKIKRINLESIRWK
;
A
#
# COMPACT_ATOMS: atom_id res chain seq x y z
N MET A 1 41.97 36.06 -54.42
CA MET A 1 42.15 35.61 -55.82
C MET A 1 43.25 34.57 -55.84
N LYS A 2 43.21 33.44 -56.56
CA LYS A 2 42.21 32.75 -57.42
C LYS A 2 42.35 31.23 -57.09
N LYS A 3 41.29 30.41 -57.07
CA LYS A 3 40.73 29.63 -58.22
C LYS A 3 41.82 28.91 -59.06
N TYR A 4 41.76 27.64 -59.45
CA TYR A 4 40.95 26.42 -59.16
C TYR A 4 41.82 25.20 -59.67
N ILE A 5 41.43 23.97 -60.13
CA ILE A 5 40.16 23.25 -60.38
C ILE A 5 40.38 21.70 -60.49
N LYS A 6 39.61 20.86 -59.77
CA LYS A 6 39.41 19.38 -59.98
C LYS A 6 40.69 18.50 -59.92
N SER A 7 40.70 17.17 -59.75
CA SER A 7 39.68 16.07 -59.76
C SER A 7 40.19 14.97 -58.78
N ALA A 8 39.58 13.81 -58.48
CA ALA A 8 38.32 13.12 -58.85
C ALA A 8 37.97 12.07 -57.75
N LEU A 9 37.04 11.16 -58.05
CA LEU A 9 36.97 9.76 -57.58
C LEU A 9 36.83 9.47 -56.07
N CYS A 10 35.60 9.51 -55.56
CA CYS A 10 34.95 8.31 -54.98
C CYS A 10 33.42 8.51 -54.97
N ALA A 11 32.65 7.43 -55.15
CA ALA A 11 31.20 7.50 -55.31
C ALA A 11 30.49 6.31 -54.63
N VAL A 12 29.20 6.48 -54.30
CA VAL A 12 28.28 5.48 -53.73
C VAL A 12 28.68 5.06 -52.28
N LEU A 13 27.88 5.33 -51.24
CA LEU A 13 26.71 4.53 -50.85
C LEU A 13 25.72 5.29 -49.91
N ILE A 14 24.44 5.23 -50.27
CA ILE A 14 23.29 4.78 -49.47
C ILE A 14 23.04 5.37 -48.05
N PHE A 15 22.02 6.24 -47.98
CA PHE A 15 20.74 6.09 -47.26
C PHE A 15 20.62 5.34 -45.90
N LEU A 16 19.59 5.77 -45.13
CA LEU A 16 18.99 5.16 -43.93
C LEU A 16 19.70 5.34 -42.57
N LEU A 17 19.19 6.30 -41.78
CA LEU A 17 19.03 6.15 -40.34
C LEU A 17 17.58 6.53 -39.96
N ILE A 18 16.77 5.50 -39.69
CA ILE A 18 15.42 5.59 -39.10
C ILE A 18 15.41 4.55 -37.96
N THR A 19 14.72 4.86 -36.85
CA THR A 19 14.66 4.05 -35.61
C THR A 19 15.99 4.01 -34.82
N GLY A 20 15.98 3.76 -33.50
CA GLY A 20 14.85 3.39 -32.64
C GLY A 20 14.57 4.38 -31.50
N CYS A 21 13.30 4.43 -31.07
CA CYS A 21 12.93 5.03 -29.81
C CYS A 21 13.13 4.01 -28.68
N THR A 22 13.97 4.33 -27.71
CA THR A 22 14.00 3.64 -26.40
C THR A 22 13.65 4.64 -25.32
N ASN A 23 12.38 4.67 -24.91
CA ASN A 23 11.95 5.37 -23.70
C ASN A 23 12.42 4.57 -22.47
N THR A 24 13.71 4.64 -22.16
CA THR A 24 14.25 4.28 -20.85
C THR A 24 13.82 5.32 -19.81
N LEU A 25 13.81 4.92 -18.54
CA LEU A 25 13.37 5.74 -17.42
C LEU A 25 14.32 6.93 -17.18
N SER A 26 13.94 8.12 -17.67
CA SER A 26 14.66 9.37 -17.38
C SER A 26 14.37 9.86 -15.96
N ASN A 27 15.11 9.34 -14.98
CA ASN A 27 15.24 9.98 -13.67
C ASN A 27 16.22 11.17 -13.78
N ASP A 28 15.70 12.37 -14.04
CA ASP A 28 16.46 13.62 -13.90
C ASP A 28 16.51 14.07 -12.42
N SER A 29 17.14 13.24 -11.59
CA SER A 29 17.57 13.63 -10.24
C SER A 29 19.04 14.07 -10.29
N ALA A 30 19.29 15.33 -9.94
CA ALA A 30 20.61 15.97 -10.05
C ALA A 30 21.59 15.56 -8.92
N GLY A 31 21.78 14.26 -8.71
CA GLY A 31 22.58 13.73 -7.60
C GLY A 31 23.20 12.36 -7.88
N LYS A 32 24.47 12.34 -8.30
CA LYS A 32 25.33 11.15 -8.53
C LYS A 32 24.77 10.07 -9.45
N LYS A 33 25.44 9.88 -10.60
CA LYS A 33 25.50 8.56 -11.24
C LYS A 33 26.11 7.57 -10.24
N GLU A 34 25.35 6.55 -9.81
CA GLU A 34 26.00 5.34 -9.34
C GLU A 34 26.81 4.75 -10.51
N SER A 35 28.06 4.40 -10.24
CA SER A 35 28.95 3.84 -11.26
C SER A 35 28.47 2.45 -11.67
N LYS A 36 28.83 2.01 -12.88
CA LYS A 36 28.75 0.60 -13.27
C LYS A 36 29.73 -0.23 -12.41
N THR A 37 29.33 -0.59 -11.19
CA THR A 37 30.10 -1.52 -10.36
C THR A 37 30.16 -2.85 -11.09
N ASN A 38 31.38 -3.31 -11.42
CA ASN A 38 31.64 -4.55 -12.15
C ASN A 38 31.04 -4.63 -13.57
N GLY A 39 30.58 -3.51 -14.15
CA GLY A 39 30.14 -3.41 -15.55
C GLY A 39 28.66 -3.77 -15.83
N HIS A 40 28.03 -4.52 -14.92
CA HIS A 40 26.64 -4.95 -14.99
C HIS A 40 25.65 -3.76 -14.94
N GLU A 41 24.48 -3.91 -15.56
CA GLU A 41 23.34 -3.02 -15.37
C GLU A 41 22.62 -3.33 -14.05
N PRO A 42 22.08 -2.32 -13.34
CA PRO A 42 21.38 -2.52 -12.08
C PRO A 42 20.04 -3.25 -12.27
N ILE A 43 19.69 -4.08 -11.29
CA ILE A 43 18.36 -4.64 -11.11
C ILE A 43 17.54 -3.67 -10.26
N THR A 44 16.35 -3.28 -10.73
CA THR A 44 15.46 -2.35 -10.04
C THR A 44 14.45 -3.08 -9.14
N ILE A 45 14.18 -2.51 -7.97
CA ILE A 45 13.10 -2.91 -7.06
C ILE A 45 12.51 -1.66 -6.37
N VAL A 46 11.22 -1.68 -6.02
CA VAL A 46 10.55 -0.54 -5.36
C VAL A 46 10.57 -0.71 -3.83
N THR A 47 10.87 0.36 -3.08
CA THR A 47 10.97 0.34 -1.60
C THR A 47 9.69 -0.17 -0.95
N PHE A 48 8.54 0.41 -1.31
CA PHE A 48 7.28 0.22 -0.59
C PHE A 48 7.45 0.42 0.92
N GLY A 49 8.21 1.46 1.28
CA GLY A 49 8.60 1.82 2.65
C GLY A 49 9.69 0.97 3.31
N ARG A 50 10.21 -0.08 2.66
CA ARG A 50 11.16 -1.04 3.28
C ARG A 50 12.60 -0.54 3.35
N ASN A 51 13.28 -0.94 4.42
CA ASN A 51 14.73 -0.91 4.50
C ASN A 51 15.34 -2.08 3.72
N TYR A 52 15.80 -1.83 2.49
CA TYR A 52 16.55 -2.83 1.72
C TYR A 52 18.06 -2.87 2.05
N GLU A 53 18.59 -2.05 2.96
CA GLU A 53 20.03 -2.05 3.25
C GLU A 53 20.56 -3.36 3.91
N PRO A 54 19.82 -4.06 4.78
CA PRO A 54 20.20 -5.41 5.23
C PRO A 54 20.25 -6.40 4.06
N PHE A 55 19.24 -6.38 3.18
CA PHE A 55 19.17 -7.21 1.98
C PHE A 55 20.33 -6.90 1.02
N LYS A 56 20.61 -5.63 0.73
CA LYS A 56 21.75 -5.18 -0.10
C LYS A 56 23.07 -5.74 0.42
N ARG A 57 23.33 -5.66 1.74
CA ARG A 57 24.56 -6.18 2.34
C ARG A 57 24.68 -7.70 2.22
N ALA A 58 23.60 -8.43 2.49
CA ALA A 58 23.58 -9.89 2.41
C ALA A 58 23.68 -10.39 0.95
N LEU A 59 22.96 -9.75 0.02
CA LEU A 59 23.04 -9.99 -1.41
C LEU A 59 24.45 -9.73 -1.95
N LYS A 60 25.10 -8.62 -1.57
CA LYS A 60 26.46 -8.27 -2.05
C LYS A 60 27.55 -9.20 -1.52
N LYS A 61 27.31 -9.87 -0.38
CA LYS A 61 28.15 -10.95 0.17
C LYS A 61 28.00 -12.24 -0.64
N ALA A 62 26.80 -12.56 -1.13
CA ALA A 62 26.53 -13.76 -1.93
C ALA A 62 26.89 -13.60 -3.42
N TYR A 63 26.58 -12.44 -4.00
CA TYR A 63 26.71 -12.11 -5.42
C TYR A 63 27.32 -10.71 -5.59
N PRO A 64 28.66 -10.58 -5.52
CA PRO A 64 29.36 -9.29 -5.53
C PRO A 64 29.30 -8.57 -6.88
N GLU A 65 28.90 -9.23 -7.97
CA GLU A 65 28.67 -8.63 -9.29
C GLU A 65 27.40 -7.77 -9.34
N ILE A 66 26.34 -8.17 -8.62
CA ILE A 66 25.01 -7.58 -8.74
C ILE A 66 24.97 -6.14 -8.18
N ASN A 67 24.27 -5.24 -8.86
CA ASN A 67 23.82 -3.97 -8.27
C ASN A 67 22.28 -3.93 -8.17
N LEU A 68 21.79 -3.36 -7.07
CA LEU A 68 20.35 -3.26 -6.76
C LEU A 68 19.95 -1.78 -6.64
N GLU A 69 19.28 -1.27 -7.66
CA GLU A 69 18.73 0.08 -7.70
C GLU A 69 17.37 0.11 -6.98
N ILE A 70 17.20 1.12 -6.13
CA ILE A 70 16.07 1.24 -5.21
C ILE A 70 15.18 2.40 -5.67
N ILE A 71 14.01 2.07 -6.21
CA ILE A 71 12.99 3.04 -6.64
C ILE A 71 12.15 3.42 -5.41
N SER A 72 12.14 4.70 -5.05
CA SER A 72 11.30 5.17 -3.93
C SER A 72 9.81 5.03 -4.23
N TYR A 73 9.07 4.49 -3.25
CA TYR A 73 7.65 4.75 -3.05
C TYR A 73 7.27 4.47 -1.59
N LYS A 74 6.84 5.51 -0.88
CA LYS A 74 6.25 5.45 0.47
C LYS A 74 4.89 6.16 0.53
N GLY A 75 4.20 6.22 -0.62
CA GLY A 75 2.88 6.83 -0.76
C GLY A 75 1.75 6.01 -0.16
N ARG A 76 0.57 6.64 -0.03
CA ARG A 76 -0.55 6.15 0.79
C ARG A 76 -1.28 4.92 0.24
N ASN A 77 -1.06 4.52 -1.03
CA ASN A 77 -1.65 3.31 -1.61
C ASN A 77 -0.63 2.51 -2.46
N SER A 78 0.29 1.84 -1.76
CA SER A 78 1.30 0.98 -2.36
C SER A 78 0.71 -0.19 -3.16
N SER A 79 -0.43 -0.74 -2.72
CA SER A 79 -1.16 -1.84 -3.36
C SER A 79 -1.68 -1.47 -4.75
N ARG A 80 -2.30 -0.30 -4.91
CA ARG A 80 -2.70 0.16 -6.24
C ARG A 80 -1.48 0.54 -7.06
N TYR A 81 -0.51 1.28 -6.50
CA TYR A 81 0.65 1.74 -7.26
C TYR A 81 1.45 0.58 -7.90
N THR A 82 1.70 -0.52 -7.18
CA THR A 82 2.41 -1.68 -7.77
C THR A 82 1.61 -2.32 -8.91
N THR A 83 0.30 -2.44 -8.75
CA THR A 83 -0.59 -2.97 -9.79
C THR A 83 -0.68 -2.03 -11.01
N THR A 84 -0.65 -0.71 -10.79
CA THR A 84 -0.58 0.30 -11.86
C THR A 84 0.76 0.24 -12.61
N LEU A 85 1.89 0.06 -11.90
CA LEU A 85 3.21 -0.14 -12.52
C LEU A 85 3.18 -1.35 -13.47
N LEU A 86 2.66 -2.50 -13.03
CA LEU A 86 2.59 -3.73 -13.83
C LEU A 86 1.58 -3.70 -14.98
N LYS A 87 0.46 -2.97 -14.83
CA LYS A 87 -0.48 -2.70 -15.93
C LYS A 87 0.13 -1.86 -17.07
N THR A 88 1.30 -1.24 -16.84
CA THR A 88 2.06 -0.49 -17.86
C THR A 88 3.44 -1.10 -18.08
N ASP A 89 4.22 -0.53 -18.99
CA ASP A 89 5.59 -0.98 -19.26
C ASP A 89 6.61 -0.26 -18.34
N ASN A 90 6.20 0.11 -17.12
CA ASN A 90 7.01 0.81 -16.10
C ASN A 90 7.29 -0.05 -14.85
N ALA A 91 6.95 -1.33 -14.86
CA ALA A 91 7.27 -2.23 -13.75
C ALA A 91 8.80 -2.33 -13.50
N PRO A 92 9.25 -2.44 -12.24
CA PRO A 92 10.64 -2.75 -11.91
C PRO A 92 11.04 -4.14 -12.45
N ASP A 93 12.33 -4.47 -12.39
CA ASP A 93 12.84 -5.80 -12.75
C ASP A 93 12.33 -6.88 -11.78
N ILE A 94 12.45 -6.61 -10.47
CA ILE A 94 11.83 -7.40 -9.41
C ILE A 94 10.46 -6.79 -9.08
N PHE A 95 9.39 -7.36 -9.62
CA PHE A 95 8.03 -7.01 -9.25
C PHE A 95 7.76 -7.41 -7.79
N THR A 96 7.12 -6.53 -7.04
CA THR A 96 6.83 -6.71 -5.61
C THR A 96 5.38 -6.38 -5.33
N SER A 97 4.60 -7.33 -4.80
CA SER A 97 3.20 -7.10 -4.40
C SER A 97 2.91 -7.47 -2.94
N PHE A 98 1.76 -7.02 -2.46
CA PHE A 98 1.27 -7.20 -1.08
C PHE A 98 0.23 -8.33 -0.96
N HIS A 99 -0.28 -8.78 -2.11
CA HIS A 99 -1.29 -9.82 -2.29
C HIS A 99 -1.11 -10.38 -3.71
N LEU A 100 -1.79 -11.48 -4.02
CA LEU A 100 -1.84 -12.04 -5.36
C LEU A 100 -2.69 -11.14 -6.27
N ILE A 101 -2.21 -10.87 -7.47
CA ILE A 101 -2.84 -9.99 -8.46
C ILE A 101 -3.59 -10.81 -9.54
N ASP A 102 -4.40 -10.15 -10.38
CA ASP A 102 -5.08 -10.74 -11.55
C ASP A 102 -4.22 -11.79 -12.28
N GLU A 103 -4.67 -13.04 -12.29
CA GLU A 103 -4.01 -14.18 -12.93
C GLU A 103 -3.60 -13.91 -14.39
N ARG A 104 -4.48 -13.22 -15.13
CA ARG A 104 -4.23 -12.88 -16.53
C ARG A 104 -3.09 -11.86 -16.64
N LEU A 105 -3.03 -10.89 -15.73
CA LEU A 105 -1.93 -9.92 -15.65
C LEU A 105 -0.61 -10.59 -15.25
N GLN A 106 -0.63 -11.61 -14.37
CA GLN A 106 0.56 -12.43 -14.07
C GLN A 106 1.09 -13.11 -15.33
N LYS A 107 0.23 -13.89 -16.02
CA LYS A 107 0.55 -14.59 -17.29
C LYS A 107 1.05 -13.65 -18.39
N GLU A 108 0.50 -12.43 -18.47
CA GLU A 108 0.85 -11.41 -19.47
C GLU A 108 2.21 -10.74 -19.18
N LYS A 109 2.45 -10.31 -17.94
CA LYS A 109 3.53 -9.36 -17.59
C LYS A 109 4.69 -9.95 -16.78
N LEU A 110 4.55 -11.14 -16.19
CA LEU A 110 5.58 -11.79 -15.37
C LEU A 110 6.18 -13.00 -16.10
N LEU A 111 7.42 -13.32 -15.75
CA LEU A 111 8.11 -14.55 -16.14
C LEU A 111 7.55 -15.72 -15.29
N SER A 112 7.30 -16.88 -15.91
CA SER A 112 6.96 -18.09 -15.16
C SER A 112 8.20 -18.62 -14.44
N LEU A 113 8.10 -18.79 -13.13
CA LEU A 113 9.20 -19.22 -12.27
C LEU A 113 9.25 -20.75 -12.10
N SER A 114 8.21 -21.47 -12.49
CA SER A 114 7.99 -22.91 -12.26
C SER A 114 9.14 -23.82 -12.66
N GLY A 115 9.97 -23.42 -13.63
CA GLY A 115 11.11 -24.20 -14.14
C GLY A 115 12.41 -24.07 -13.34
N TYR A 116 12.49 -23.18 -12.34
CA TYR A 116 13.73 -22.91 -11.61
C TYR A 116 13.84 -23.72 -10.31
N SER A 117 15.07 -24.16 -10.01
CA SER A 117 15.44 -24.95 -8.81
C SER A 117 14.89 -24.38 -7.52
N PHE A 118 14.94 -23.06 -7.35
CA PHE A 118 14.54 -22.39 -6.12
C PHE A 118 13.06 -22.56 -5.75
N VAL A 119 12.15 -22.76 -6.72
CA VAL A 119 10.72 -23.01 -6.43
C VAL A 119 10.55 -24.29 -5.59
N SER A 120 11.39 -25.30 -5.79
CA SER A 120 11.32 -26.57 -5.06
C SER A 120 11.58 -26.46 -3.55
N LYS A 121 12.13 -25.34 -3.07
CA LYS A 121 12.41 -25.07 -1.65
C LYS A 121 11.18 -24.62 -0.85
N TYR A 122 10.16 -24.11 -1.53
CA TYR A 122 8.94 -23.60 -0.90
C TYR A 122 7.99 -24.73 -0.52
N ASP A 123 7.19 -24.52 0.52
CA ASP A 123 6.15 -25.47 0.89
C ASP A 123 5.02 -25.53 -0.17
N MET A 124 4.51 -26.74 -0.43
CA MET A 124 3.50 -26.96 -1.47
C MET A 124 2.13 -26.39 -1.10
N SER A 125 1.72 -26.41 0.17
CA SER A 125 0.44 -25.82 0.58
C SER A 125 0.41 -24.31 0.33
N VAL A 126 1.57 -23.68 0.49
CA VAL A 126 1.78 -22.24 0.24
C VAL A 126 1.88 -21.94 -1.26
N LEU A 127 2.66 -22.70 -2.04
CA LEU A 127 2.75 -22.52 -3.49
C LEU A 127 1.39 -22.68 -4.18
N ASN A 128 0.56 -23.63 -3.73
CA ASN A 128 -0.78 -23.86 -4.29
C ASN A 128 -1.71 -22.64 -4.16
N LEU A 129 -1.46 -21.72 -3.21
CA LEU A 129 -2.22 -20.46 -3.13
C LEU A 129 -1.85 -19.48 -4.25
N ALA A 130 -0.64 -19.60 -4.81
CA ALA A 130 -0.08 -18.74 -5.85
C ALA A 130 -0.01 -19.43 -7.24
N ASP A 131 -0.70 -20.57 -7.41
CA ASP A 131 -0.79 -21.26 -8.70
C ASP A 131 -1.72 -20.55 -9.68
N VAL A 132 -1.31 -20.51 -10.94
CA VAL A 132 -2.02 -19.80 -12.02
C VAL A 132 -2.02 -20.67 -13.29
N ASP A 133 -2.95 -21.62 -13.35
CA ASP A 133 -3.03 -22.73 -14.33
C ASP A 133 -1.78 -23.64 -14.36
N GLY A 134 -1.32 -24.12 -13.19
CA GLY A 134 -0.13 -24.97 -13.09
C GLY A 134 1.17 -24.20 -13.30
N SER A 135 1.21 -22.92 -12.95
CA SER A 135 2.39 -22.06 -13.05
C SER A 135 2.48 -21.03 -11.93
N ILE A 136 3.69 -20.91 -11.37
CA ILE A 136 4.04 -19.94 -10.33
C ILE A 136 4.70 -18.73 -10.99
N TYR A 137 4.11 -17.55 -10.84
CA TYR A 137 4.69 -16.26 -11.29
C TYR A 137 5.18 -15.39 -10.11
N LEU A 138 4.78 -15.75 -8.89
CA LEU A 138 4.97 -14.99 -7.67
C LEU A 138 5.40 -15.92 -6.54
N LEU A 139 6.59 -15.66 -5.97
CA LEU A 139 7.09 -16.37 -4.80
C LEU A 139 6.93 -15.52 -3.53
N PRO A 140 6.34 -16.06 -2.45
CA PRO A 140 6.12 -15.31 -1.23
C PRO A 140 7.39 -15.12 -0.39
N ASN A 141 7.54 -13.96 0.25
CA ASN A 141 8.54 -13.70 1.28
C ASN A 141 7.84 -13.48 2.62
N GLY A 142 7.95 -14.47 3.50
CA GLY A 142 7.29 -14.52 4.81
C GLY A 142 5.76 -14.52 4.75
N TYR A 143 5.14 -15.19 5.72
CA TYR A 143 3.72 -15.10 6.04
C TYR A 143 3.55 -14.60 7.46
N THR A 144 2.45 -13.90 7.68
CA THR A 144 2.04 -13.42 8.98
C THR A 144 0.59 -13.81 9.17
N ILE A 145 0.29 -14.47 10.28
CA ILE A 145 -1.07 -14.82 10.65
C ILE A 145 -1.62 -13.68 11.52
N SER A 146 -2.76 -13.12 11.15
CA SER A 146 -3.46 -12.06 11.87
C SER A 146 -4.85 -12.51 12.32
N GLY A 147 -5.36 -11.80 13.31
CA GLY A 147 -6.53 -12.15 14.09
C GLY A 147 -6.84 -10.99 15.03
N ILE A 148 -7.60 -11.25 16.09
CA ILE A 148 -7.89 -10.24 17.10
C ILE A 148 -6.76 -10.31 18.13
N PHE A 149 -6.02 -9.21 18.30
CA PHE A 149 -4.96 -9.16 19.30
C PHE A 149 -5.55 -8.87 20.68
N TYR A 150 -4.95 -9.42 21.73
CA TYR A 150 -5.40 -9.24 23.12
C TYR A 150 -4.23 -9.06 24.08
N ASN A 151 -4.48 -8.36 25.18
CA ASN A 151 -3.51 -8.10 26.24
C ASN A 151 -3.51 -9.24 27.27
N LYS A 152 -2.49 -10.12 27.22
CA LYS A 152 -2.34 -11.26 28.14
C LYS A 152 -2.20 -10.81 29.59
N THR A 153 -1.50 -9.69 29.86
CA THR A 153 -1.33 -9.18 31.22
C THR A 153 -2.67 -8.81 31.85
N LEU A 154 -3.54 -8.10 31.12
CA LEU A 154 -4.89 -7.77 31.60
C LEU A 154 -5.72 -9.03 31.86
N PHE A 155 -5.68 -10.02 30.95
CA PHE A 155 -6.40 -11.28 31.13
C PHE A 155 -5.92 -12.05 32.38
N GLN A 156 -4.59 -12.11 32.61
CA GLN A 156 -4.02 -12.73 33.81
C GLN A 156 -4.39 -11.95 35.09
N LYS A 157 -4.20 -10.62 35.08
CA LYS A 157 -4.51 -9.70 36.20
C LYS A 157 -5.97 -9.79 36.66
N HIS A 158 -6.90 -9.96 35.73
CA HIS A 158 -8.34 -10.01 36.02
C HIS A 158 -8.93 -11.44 36.00
N ASN A 159 -8.10 -12.47 35.84
CA ASN A 159 -8.49 -13.89 35.74
C ASN A 159 -9.57 -14.14 34.65
N TRP A 160 -9.39 -13.54 33.48
CA TRP A 160 -10.26 -13.74 32.32
C TRP A 160 -9.79 -14.91 31.45
N GLU A 161 -10.73 -15.75 31.02
CA GLU A 161 -10.47 -16.76 30.00
C GLU A 161 -10.46 -16.13 28.60
N VAL A 162 -9.57 -16.61 27.71
CA VAL A 162 -9.54 -16.19 26.30
C VAL A 162 -10.75 -16.80 25.56
N PRO A 163 -11.64 -15.98 24.97
CA PRO A 163 -12.89 -16.48 24.39
C PRO A 163 -12.64 -17.26 23.10
N LYS A 164 -13.32 -18.40 22.97
CA LYS A 164 -13.24 -19.33 21.82
C LYS A 164 -14.44 -19.21 20.88
N SER A 165 -15.46 -18.45 21.26
CA SER A 165 -16.66 -18.18 20.48
C SER A 165 -17.13 -16.75 20.68
N PHE A 166 -17.92 -16.21 19.74
CA PHE A 166 -18.51 -14.88 19.91
C PHE A 166 -19.44 -14.82 21.15
N ARG A 167 -20.13 -15.92 21.49
CA ARG A 167 -20.94 -16.03 22.71
C ARG A 167 -20.12 -15.90 24.00
N GLU A 168 -18.92 -16.47 24.05
CA GLU A 168 -17.99 -16.26 25.18
C GLU A 168 -17.50 -14.81 25.23
N LEU A 169 -17.19 -14.20 24.08
CA LEU A 169 -16.81 -12.80 23.99
C LEU A 169 -17.93 -11.87 24.51
N GLN A 170 -19.19 -12.15 24.15
CA GLN A 170 -20.37 -11.45 24.68
C GLN A 170 -20.52 -11.55 26.20
N GLN A 171 -20.10 -12.66 26.82
CA GLN A 171 -20.13 -12.85 28.27
C GLN A 171 -18.92 -12.22 28.98
N LEU A 172 -17.81 -12.04 28.28
CA LEU A 172 -16.58 -11.44 28.80
C LEU A 172 -16.62 -9.91 28.78
N VAL A 173 -17.12 -9.30 27.71
CA VAL A 173 -17.12 -7.84 27.51
C VAL A 173 -17.79 -7.04 28.65
N PRO A 174 -18.91 -7.47 29.28
CA PRO A 174 -19.43 -6.82 30.48
C PRO A 174 -18.43 -6.77 31.64
N LYS A 175 -17.65 -7.85 31.86
CA LYS A 175 -16.63 -7.93 32.91
C LYS A 175 -15.43 -7.01 32.63
N ILE A 176 -15.08 -6.84 31.35
CA ILE A 176 -14.06 -5.89 30.89
C ILE A 176 -14.50 -4.45 31.23
N LYS A 177 -15.75 -4.10 30.91
CA LYS A 177 -16.34 -2.78 31.21
C LYS A 177 -16.45 -2.54 32.73
N GLU A 178 -16.86 -3.54 33.50
CA GLU A 178 -16.94 -3.48 34.97
C GLU A 178 -15.57 -3.25 35.63
N ALA A 179 -14.50 -3.80 35.06
CA ALA A 179 -13.13 -3.62 35.52
C ALA A 179 -12.51 -2.25 35.18
N GLY A 180 -13.23 -1.35 34.49
CA GLY A 180 -12.70 -0.06 34.03
C GLY A 180 -11.71 -0.15 32.85
N VAL A 181 -11.70 -1.28 32.15
CA VAL A 181 -10.82 -1.54 31.00
C VAL A 181 -11.57 -1.26 29.70
N ASN A 182 -10.91 -0.64 28.73
CA ASN A 182 -11.49 -0.42 27.40
C ASN A 182 -11.63 -1.76 26.67
N VAL A 183 -12.75 -1.95 25.95
CA VAL A 183 -13.00 -3.22 25.25
C VAL A 183 -12.01 -3.43 24.11
N SER A 184 -12.01 -2.53 23.14
CA SER A 184 -11.30 -2.70 21.87
C SER A 184 -10.89 -1.36 21.27
N VAL A 185 -9.99 -1.40 20.29
CA VAL A 185 -9.69 -0.33 19.33
C VAL A 185 -9.48 -0.97 17.96
N SER A 186 -9.77 -0.26 16.86
CA SER A 186 -9.80 -0.82 15.50
C SER A 186 -9.01 0.01 14.50
N GLU A 187 -8.19 -0.65 13.66
CA GLU A 187 -7.44 -0.02 12.57
C GLU A 187 -8.36 0.33 11.39
N ASN A 188 -8.59 1.62 11.17
CA ASN A 188 -9.56 2.13 10.20
C ASN A 188 -8.98 3.24 9.29
N GLN A 189 -7.65 3.33 9.17
CA GLN A 189 -6.99 4.34 8.34
C GLN A 189 -7.19 4.10 6.83
N TYR A 190 -7.43 2.85 6.46
CA TYR A 190 -7.61 2.41 5.09
C TYR A 190 -8.95 1.67 4.96
N PRO A 191 -9.80 2.02 3.96
CA PRO A 191 -11.06 1.31 3.71
C PRO A 191 -10.91 -0.21 3.53
N GLY A 192 -9.74 -0.67 3.08
CA GLY A 192 -9.39 -2.09 2.97
C GLY A 192 -9.42 -2.85 4.30
N SER A 193 -9.12 -2.19 5.44
CA SER A 193 -9.22 -2.82 6.77
C SER A 193 -10.68 -3.13 7.10
N ALA A 194 -11.55 -2.14 6.99
CA ALA A 194 -13.00 -2.26 7.20
C ALA A 194 -13.66 -3.26 6.23
N PHE A 195 -13.28 -3.22 4.95
CA PHE A 195 -13.67 -4.22 3.96
C PHE A 195 -13.27 -5.64 4.42
N THR A 196 -12.03 -5.80 4.90
CA THR A 196 -11.51 -7.08 5.37
C THR A 196 -12.22 -7.56 6.63
N TYR A 197 -12.60 -6.67 7.55
CA TYR A 197 -13.41 -7.03 8.73
C TYR A 197 -14.75 -7.66 8.32
N LEU A 198 -15.49 -7.02 7.41
CA LEU A 198 -16.74 -7.57 6.86
C LEU A 198 -16.54 -8.93 6.18
N PHE A 199 -15.51 -9.07 5.34
CA PHE A 199 -15.27 -10.31 4.59
C PHE A 199 -14.72 -11.45 5.47
N THR A 200 -13.91 -11.13 6.49
CA THR A 200 -13.34 -12.11 7.41
C THR A 200 -14.39 -12.59 8.43
N LEU A 201 -15.18 -11.67 9.00
CA LEU A 201 -16.34 -12.04 9.82
C LEU A 201 -17.37 -12.82 9.00
N GLY A 202 -17.66 -12.39 7.77
CA GLY A 202 -18.51 -13.14 6.84
C GLY A 202 -17.96 -14.53 6.50
N ALA A 203 -16.64 -14.74 6.52
CA ALA A 203 -16.00 -16.03 6.30
C ALA A 203 -16.06 -16.97 7.53
N THR A 204 -16.32 -16.47 8.74
CA THR A 204 -16.68 -17.34 9.89
C THR A 204 -18.05 -18.01 9.73
N ASN A 205 -18.89 -17.50 8.83
CA ASN A 205 -20.22 -18.04 8.52
C ASN A 205 -20.35 -18.41 7.02
N PHE A 206 -20.82 -17.48 6.19
CA PHE A 206 -21.24 -17.74 4.81
C PHE A 206 -20.08 -17.78 3.79
N LEU A 207 -19.13 -16.83 3.83
CA LEU A 207 -18.20 -16.55 2.71
C LEU A 207 -17.09 -17.59 2.50
N SER A 208 -16.94 -18.55 3.42
CA SER A 208 -16.06 -19.73 3.30
C SER A 208 -16.78 -20.97 2.74
N THR A 209 -18.12 -20.99 2.75
CA THR A 209 -18.91 -22.09 2.18
C THR A 209 -18.84 -22.11 0.65
N GLN A 210 -19.22 -23.24 0.03
CA GLN A 210 -19.29 -23.31 -1.43
C GLN A 210 -20.24 -22.27 -2.04
N ASP A 211 -21.36 -21.97 -1.37
CA ASP A 211 -22.30 -20.93 -1.81
C ASP A 211 -21.77 -19.52 -1.58
N GLY A 212 -20.98 -19.30 -0.53
CA GLY A 212 -20.22 -18.06 -0.36
C GLY A 212 -19.16 -17.85 -1.45
N VAL A 213 -18.49 -18.92 -1.90
CA VAL A 213 -17.55 -18.88 -3.03
C VAL A 213 -18.28 -18.63 -4.36
N ARG A 214 -19.42 -19.30 -4.60
CA ARG A 214 -20.30 -19.03 -5.76
C ARG A 214 -20.78 -17.57 -5.74
N TRP A 215 -21.28 -17.09 -4.60
CA TRP A 215 -21.76 -15.73 -4.41
C TRP A 215 -20.68 -14.69 -4.69
N LYS A 216 -19.43 -14.86 -4.22
CA LYS A 216 -18.35 -13.90 -4.50
C LYS A 216 -18.13 -13.71 -6.00
N ARG A 217 -18.12 -14.79 -6.79
CA ARG A 217 -18.05 -14.73 -8.25
C ARG A 217 -19.30 -14.11 -8.87
N ASP A 218 -20.47 -14.58 -8.48
CA ASP A 218 -21.73 -14.22 -9.13
C ASP A 218 -22.20 -12.80 -8.77
N PHE A 219 -21.77 -12.27 -7.62
CA PHE A 219 -21.91 -10.86 -7.25
C PHE A 219 -21.08 -9.95 -8.17
N LEU A 220 -19.80 -10.26 -8.39
CA LEU A 220 -18.95 -9.50 -9.33
C LEU A 220 -19.46 -9.53 -10.77
N LEU A 221 -20.25 -10.55 -11.13
CA LEU A 221 -20.92 -10.71 -12.42
C LEU A 221 -22.36 -10.17 -12.47
N GLY A 222 -22.90 -9.58 -11.39
CA GLY A 222 -24.27 -9.06 -11.32
C GLY A 222 -25.38 -10.11 -11.35
N LYS A 223 -25.05 -11.37 -11.06
CA LYS A 223 -25.96 -12.53 -11.03
C LYS A 223 -26.50 -12.86 -9.63
N ALA A 224 -25.86 -12.32 -8.59
CA ALA A 224 -26.29 -12.36 -7.19
C ALA A 224 -26.15 -10.97 -6.57
N ASP A 225 -26.87 -10.69 -5.49
CA ASP A 225 -26.77 -9.42 -4.75
C ASP A 225 -26.61 -9.66 -3.23
N ALA A 226 -26.41 -8.59 -2.45
CA ALA A 226 -26.11 -8.67 -1.02
C ALA A 226 -27.33 -8.92 -0.11
N SER A 227 -28.56 -9.01 -0.68
CA SER A 227 -29.82 -9.06 0.09
C SER A 227 -30.20 -10.47 0.57
N GLY A 228 -29.61 -11.51 -0.02
CA GLY A 228 -29.74 -12.91 0.41
C GLY A 228 -28.80 -13.23 1.59
N GLU A 229 -28.16 -14.40 1.57
CA GLU A 229 -27.30 -14.90 2.66
C GLU A 229 -26.20 -13.90 3.11
N PHE A 230 -25.69 -13.05 2.21
CA PHE A 230 -24.73 -12.01 2.56
C PHE A 230 -25.28 -10.98 3.58
N LYS A 231 -26.60 -10.76 3.65
CA LYS A 231 -27.22 -9.94 4.69
C LYS A 231 -26.89 -10.45 6.10
N GLN A 232 -26.72 -11.76 6.27
CA GLN A 232 -26.27 -12.34 7.54
C GLN A 232 -24.84 -11.92 7.90
N CYS A 233 -23.95 -11.70 6.92
CA CYS A 233 -22.61 -11.16 7.15
C CYS A 233 -22.67 -9.71 7.68
N ALA A 234 -23.49 -8.86 7.06
CA ALA A 234 -23.70 -7.48 7.51
C ALA A 234 -24.36 -7.39 8.90
N GLN A 235 -25.30 -8.30 9.19
CA GLN A 235 -25.91 -8.44 10.52
C GLN A 235 -24.92 -8.99 11.56
N TYR A 236 -24.02 -9.91 11.18
CA TYR A 236 -22.97 -10.41 12.07
C TYR A 236 -21.94 -9.32 12.38
N LEU A 237 -21.51 -8.54 11.38
CA LEU A 237 -20.71 -7.32 11.56
C LEU A 237 -21.37 -6.36 12.57
N GLN A 238 -22.69 -6.12 12.46
CA GLN A 238 -23.42 -5.28 13.43
C GLN A 238 -23.27 -5.81 14.87
N LYS A 239 -23.36 -7.13 15.11
CA LYS A 239 -23.16 -7.68 16.46
C LYS A 239 -21.78 -7.32 17.05
N TRP A 240 -20.74 -7.25 16.22
CA TRP A 240 -19.39 -6.88 16.66
C TRP A 240 -19.25 -5.39 16.96
N ILE A 241 -19.99 -4.55 16.23
CA ILE A 241 -20.10 -3.11 16.49
C ILE A 241 -20.88 -2.86 17.79
N ASP A 242 -22.07 -3.47 17.94
CA ASP A 242 -22.93 -3.36 19.12
C ASP A 242 -22.23 -3.78 20.42
N LEU A 243 -21.34 -4.79 20.33
CA LEU A 243 -20.55 -5.27 21.45
C LEU A 243 -19.45 -4.27 21.87
N GLY A 244 -19.01 -3.42 20.95
CA GLY A 244 -17.86 -2.52 21.10
C GLY A 244 -16.53 -3.19 20.75
N MET A 245 -16.52 -4.15 19.83
CA MET A 245 -15.30 -4.77 19.30
C MET A 245 -14.78 -4.01 18.08
N LEU A 246 -15.67 -3.61 17.17
CA LEU A 246 -15.40 -2.75 16.01
C LEU A 246 -16.00 -1.36 16.24
N SER A 247 -15.26 -0.30 15.92
CA SER A 247 -15.73 1.08 16.09
C SER A 247 -14.84 2.08 15.35
N TYR A 248 -15.44 3.15 14.83
CA TYR A 248 -14.74 4.27 14.22
C TYR A 248 -14.78 5.54 15.09
N THR A 249 -13.64 6.22 15.25
CA THR A 249 -13.56 7.57 15.83
C THR A 249 -12.53 8.42 15.06
N GLU A 250 -12.77 9.73 14.90
CA GLU A 250 -11.78 10.61 14.22
C GLU A 250 -10.41 10.61 14.93
N GLU A 251 -10.37 10.40 16.25
CA GLU A 251 -9.14 10.43 17.03
C GLU A 251 -8.26 9.20 16.78
N LEU A 252 -8.85 8.00 16.79
CA LEU A 252 -8.15 6.71 16.76
C LEU A 252 -8.18 6.00 15.40
N HIS A 253 -8.80 6.58 14.36
CA HIS A 253 -8.82 5.95 13.03
C HIS A 253 -7.42 5.74 12.40
N ASN A 254 -6.40 6.48 12.84
CA ASN A 254 -5.03 6.31 12.39
C ASN A 254 -4.39 5.07 13.05
N ASP A 255 -3.82 4.17 12.25
CA ASP A 255 -3.40 2.85 12.71
C ASP A 255 -2.29 2.95 13.79
N SER A 256 -1.34 3.89 13.64
CA SER A 256 -0.31 4.13 14.65
C SER A 256 -0.90 4.59 15.99
N LYS A 257 -1.90 5.49 15.97
CA LYS A 257 -2.62 5.89 17.19
C LYS A 257 -3.43 4.74 17.81
N ALA A 258 -4.01 3.85 17.01
CA ALA A 258 -4.68 2.65 17.51
C ALA A 258 -3.67 1.70 18.18
N GLU A 259 -2.50 1.46 17.56
CA GLU A 259 -1.40 0.70 18.15
C GLU A 259 -0.84 1.34 19.43
N GLU A 260 -0.78 2.66 19.51
CA GLU A 260 -0.35 3.43 20.71
C GLU A 260 -1.40 3.41 21.81
N TYR A 261 -2.68 3.56 21.49
CA TYR A 261 -3.79 3.51 22.45
C TYR A 261 -3.92 2.11 23.09
N PHE A 262 -3.71 1.05 22.32
CA PHE A 262 -3.58 -0.31 22.85
C PHE A 262 -2.30 -0.48 23.70
N ALA A 263 -1.20 0.18 23.33
CA ALA A 263 0.05 0.17 24.10
C ALA A 263 -0.05 0.77 25.51
N GLN A 264 -1.09 1.56 25.81
CA GLN A 264 -1.30 2.17 27.13
C GLN A 264 -1.69 1.16 28.22
N GLY A 265 -1.97 -0.10 27.86
CA GLY A 265 -2.18 -1.18 28.82
C GLY A 265 -3.54 -1.21 29.52
N ASN A 266 -4.49 -0.35 29.12
CA ASN A 266 -5.88 -0.35 29.63
C ASN A 266 -6.92 -0.71 28.56
N THR A 267 -6.53 -1.44 27.51
CA THR A 267 -7.41 -1.87 26.42
C THR A 267 -7.25 -3.38 26.22
N ALA A 268 -8.35 -4.12 26.24
CA ALA A 268 -8.33 -5.58 26.24
C ALA A 268 -8.04 -6.19 24.87
N PHE A 269 -8.57 -5.61 23.79
CA PHE A 269 -8.42 -6.08 22.41
C PHE A 269 -7.93 -5.00 21.43
N LEU A 270 -7.35 -5.45 20.31
CA LEU A 270 -6.96 -4.64 19.16
C LEU A 270 -7.36 -5.38 17.87
N MET A 271 -8.28 -4.79 17.11
CA MET A 271 -8.73 -5.29 15.81
C MET A 271 -7.77 -4.77 14.73
N LYS A 272 -7.02 -5.67 14.10
CA LYS A 272 -6.13 -5.32 12.99
C LYS A 272 -5.89 -6.50 12.04
N ILE A 273 -5.69 -6.19 10.77
CA ILE A 273 -5.40 -7.17 9.71
C ILE A 273 -3.89 -7.41 9.50
N SER A 274 -3.06 -6.60 10.15
CA SER A 274 -1.60 -6.57 10.03
C SER A 274 -0.89 -7.16 11.27
N PRO A 275 0.44 -7.41 11.25
CA PRO A 275 1.15 -8.01 12.38
C PRO A 275 1.42 -6.99 13.50
N PHE A 276 1.11 -7.33 14.75
CA PHE A 276 1.44 -6.50 15.92
C PHE A 276 2.83 -6.83 16.51
N ARG A 277 3.17 -6.27 17.68
CA ARG A 277 4.33 -6.67 18.51
C ARG A 277 3.90 -7.68 19.58
N VAL A 278 4.83 -8.49 20.08
CA VAL A 278 4.55 -9.54 21.09
C VAL A 278 4.54 -9.01 22.53
N SER A 279 5.27 -7.92 22.77
CA SER A 279 5.44 -7.20 24.04
C SER A 279 5.19 -5.70 23.86
N GLN A 280 4.96 -4.98 24.95
CA GLN A 280 4.75 -3.53 24.96
C GLN A 280 5.99 -2.76 24.50
N TYR A 281 7.18 -3.21 24.94
CA TYR A 281 8.47 -2.64 24.62
C TYR A 281 9.37 -3.64 23.84
N ASP A 282 10.30 -3.12 23.03
CA ASP A 282 11.17 -3.90 22.14
C ASP A 282 12.22 -4.75 22.87
N ASP A 283 12.42 -4.53 24.18
CA ASP A 283 13.27 -5.35 25.05
C ASP A 283 12.54 -6.58 25.64
N GLY A 284 11.29 -6.81 25.22
CA GLY A 284 10.42 -7.88 25.72
C GLY A 284 9.63 -7.52 26.98
N THR A 285 9.87 -6.35 27.58
CA THR A 285 9.23 -5.96 28.85
C THR A 285 7.86 -5.29 28.67
N GLY A 286 7.21 -4.99 29.79
CA GLY A 286 5.87 -4.43 29.84
C GLY A 286 4.79 -5.45 29.49
N ASP A 287 3.63 -4.97 29.06
CA ASP A 287 2.48 -5.82 28.73
C ASP A 287 2.77 -6.82 27.63
N GLN A 288 2.25 -8.04 27.80
CA GLN A 288 2.45 -9.15 26.87
C GLN A 288 1.18 -9.34 26.02
N TYR A 289 1.36 -9.65 24.74
CA TYR A 289 0.26 -9.77 23.80
C TYR A 289 0.08 -11.20 23.27
N GLY A 290 -1.14 -11.49 22.86
CA GLY A 290 -1.50 -12.68 22.10
C GLY A 290 -2.42 -12.32 20.95
N VAL A 291 -2.71 -13.30 20.11
CA VAL A 291 -3.73 -13.23 19.06
C VAL A 291 -4.75 -14.34 19.30
N LEU A 292 -6.00 -14.16 18.87
CA LEU A 292 -7.02 -15.20 18.76
C LEU A 292 -7.64 -15.17 17.35
N PRO A 293 -8.19 -16.28 16.84
CA PRO A 293 -8.79 -16.29 15.50
C PRO A 293 -10.05 -15.44 15.48
N TRP A 294 -10.50 -15.05 14.28
CA TRP A 294 -11.79 -14.40 14.10
C TRP A 294 -12.90 -15.36 14.48
N LEU A 295 -13.73 -14.94 15.45
CA LEU A 295 -14.65 -15.85 16.13
C LEU A 295 -15.96 -16.01 15.35
N SER A 296 -16.31 -17.26 15.11
CA SER A 296 -17.66 -17.69 14.75
C SER A 296 -18.60 -17.63 15.96
N GLU A 297 -19.91 -17.64 15.69
CA GLU A 297 -20.98 -17.52 16.68
C GLU A 297 -20.82 -18.51 17.86
N ASP A 298 -20.44 -19.76 17.59
CA ASP A 298 -20.30 -20.85 18.55
C ASP A 298 -18.89 -21.45 18.67
N GLY A 299 -17.90 -20.90 17.95
CA GLY A 299 -16.53 -21.39 17.95
C GLY A 299 -16.23 -22.51 16.93
N SER A 300 -17.24 -23.03 16.21
CA SER A 300 -17.08 -24.16 15.28
C SER A 300 -16.28 -23.83 14.02
N ASN A 301 -16.36 -22.58 13.54
CA ASN A 301 -15.77 -22.13 12.28
C ASN A 301 -14.94 -20.84 12.44
N ASN A 302 -14.08 -20.83 13.46
CA ASN A 302 -13.15 -19.72 13.68
C ASN A 302 -12.05 -19.72 12.60
N VAL A 303 -11.80 -18.55 11.99
CA VAL A 303 -10.83 -18.41 10.90
C VAL A 303 -9.63 -17.56 11.34
N ALA A 304 -8.43 -17.95 10.92
CA ALA A 304 -7.26 -17.10 10.97
C ALA A 304 -7.08 -16.38 9.62
N LEU A 305 -6.69 -15.11 9.64
CA LEU A 305 -6.34 -14.38 8.41
C LEU A 305 -4.85 -14.62 8.15
N THR A 306 -4.48 -15.07 6.95
CA THR A 306 -3.09 -15.11 6.52
C THR A 306 -2.82 -14.02 5.50
N ASN A 307 -1.64 -13.41 5.62
CA ASN A 307 -1.12 -12.52 4.59
C ASN A 307 0.34 -12.85 4.30
N ALA A 308 0.71 -12.88 3.02
CA ALA A 308 2.12 -12.88 2.64
C ALA A 308 2.68 -11.49 2.92
N ASN A 309 3.88 -11.39 3.50
CA ASN A 309 4.44 -10.09 3.81
C ASN A 309 4.85 -9.34 2.52
N ARG A 310 5.37 -10.06 1.52
CA ARG A 310 5.35 -9.68 0.09
C ARG A 310 5.25 -10.92 -0.78
N TYR A 311 4.88 -10.74 -2.05
CA TYR A 311 5.25 -11.64 -3.14
C TYR A 311 6.30 -10.96 -4.04
N PHE A 312 7.25 -11.72 -4.53
CA PHE A 312 8.26 -11.31 -5.51
C PHE A 312 8.09 -12.09 -6.81
N GLY A 313 8.17 -11.40 -7.95
CA GLY A 313 8.13 -11.98 -9.29
C GLY A 313 9.08 -11.26 -10.24
N LEU A 314 9.39 -11.87 -11.38
CA LEU A 314 10.28 -11.28 -12.37
C LEU A 314 9.48 -10.66 -13.52
N ASN A 315 9.77 -9.40 -13.84
CA ASN A 315 9.18 -8.70 -14.97
C ASN A 315 9.62 -9.34 -16.28
N LYS A 316 8.66 -9.72 -17.12
CA LYS A 316 8.90 -10.45 -18.38
C LYS A 316 9.80 -9.69 -19.37
N ASN A 317 9.90 -8.37 -19.25
CA ASN A 317 10.86 -7.59 -20.06
C ASN A 317 12.33 -7.96 -19.81
N LEU A 318 12.67 -8.65 -18.71
CA LEU A 318 14.00 -9.20 -18.47
C LEU A 318 14.45 -10.19 -19.56
N GLU A 319 13.53 -10.87 -20.25
CA GLU A 319 13.84 -11.72 -21.42
C GLU A 319 14.60 -10.96 -22.54
N LYS A 320 14.56 -9.62 -22.53
CA LYS A 320 15.23 -8.74 -23.50
C LYS A 320 16.65 -8.34 -23.10
N ASN A 321 17.09 -8.61 -21.87
CA ASN A 321 18.44 -8.34 -21.38
C ASN A 321 18.99 -9.54 -20.58
N PRO A 322 19.74 -10.45 -21.22
CA PRO A 322 20.22 -11.69 -20.59
C PRO A 322 21.04 -11.50 -19.31
N GLN A 323 21.87 -10.44 -19.21
CA GLN A 323 22.65 -10.18 -17.98
C GLN A 323 21.73 -9.79 -16.82
N LYS A 324 20.74 -8.92 -17.09
CA LYS A 324 19.77 -8.56 -16.06
C LYS A 324 18.88 -9.74 -15.67
N LEU A 325 18.53 -10.62 -16.60
CA LEU A 325 17.79 -11.85 -16.30
C LEU A 325 18.61 -12.80 -15.41
N GLU A 326 19.90 -12.99 -15.71
CA GLU A 326 20.79 -13.83 -14.89
C GLU A 326 20.88 -13.31 -13.44
N ASP A 327 21.13 -12.01 -13.26
CA ASP A 327 21.24 -11.40 -11.93
C ASP A 327 19.89 -11.35 -11.18
N ALA A 328 18.78 -11.14 -11.89
CA ALA A 328 17.45 -11.23 -11.31
C ALA A 328 17.14 -12.67 -10.84
N LEU A 329 17.57 -13.70 -11.57
CA LEU A 329 17.42 -15.09 -11.15
C LEU A 329 18.32 -15.44 -9.94
N LYS A 330 19.54 -14.90 -9.85
CA LYS A 330 20.37 -14.99 -8.63
C LYS A 330 19.69 -14.33 -7.42
N ILE A 331 19.04 -13.18 -7.62
CA ILE A 331 18.23 -12.52 -6.59
C ILE A 331 17.06 -13.42 -6.14
N MET A 332 16.34 -14.08 -7.06
CA MET A 332 15.26 -15.00 -6.70
C MET A 332 15.77 -16.27 -5.99
N GLU A 333 16.89 -16.83 -6.41
CA GLU A 333 17.56 -17.96 -5.73
C GLU A 333 17.97 -17.56 -4.29
N PHE A 334 18.48 -16.34 -4.09
CA PHE A 334 18.80 -15.80 -2.77
C PHE A 334 17.55 -15.55 -1.90
N LEU A 335 16.50 -14.93 -2.45
CA LEU A 335 15.18 -14.75 -1.82
C LEU A 335 14.46 -16.09 -1.53
N SER A 336 15.00 -17.20 -2.01
CA SER A 336 14.55 -18.56 -1.71
C SER A 336 15.46 -19.28 -0.70
N THR A 337 16.19 -18.51 0.12
CA THR A 337 16.98 -19.00 1.27
C THR A 337 16.51 -18.33 2.56
N GLU A 338 16.77 -18.94 3.71
CA GLU A 338 16.50 -18.30 5.01
C GLU A 338 17.28 -16.99 5.18
N GLU A 339 18.58 -16.94 4.84
CA GLU A 339 19.37 -15.70 4.94
C GLU A 339 18.77 -14.57 4.07
N GLY A 340 18.43 -14.86 2.81
CA GLY A 340 17.85 -13.87 1.91
C GLY A 340 16.43 -13.44 2.29
N GLN A 341 15.58 -14.36 2.77
CA GLN A 341 14.25 -14.00 3.27
C GLN A 341 14.34 -13.17 4.55
N LEU A 342 15.15 -13.57 5.53
CA LEU A 342 15.33 -12.82 6.77
C LEU A 342 16.02 -11.46 6.54
N ALA A 343 16.86 -11.32 5.51
CA ALA A 343 17.46 -10.04 5.14
C ALA A 343 16.51 -9.11 4.37
N ALA A 344 15.53 -9.66 3.65
CA ALA A 344 14.44 -8.90 3.03
C ALA A 344 13.33 -8.50 4.02
N LEU A 345 13.26 -9.17 5.18
CA LEU A 345 12.31 -8.88 6.26
C LEU A 345 12.83 -7.81 7.22
N GLU A 346 11.97 -6.85 7.52
CA GLU A 346 12.30 -5.70 8.36
C GLU A 346 12.17 -6.06 9.85
N ASN A 347 13.31 -6.38 10.48
CA ASN A 347 13.42 -6.80 11.89
C ASN A 347 12.91 -5.67 12.85
N PRO A 348 12.16 -5.96 13.94
CA PRO A 348 12.37 -7.09 14.85
C PRO A 348 11.30 -8.19 14.89
N LYS A 349 10.18 -8.08 14.16
CA LYS A 349 8.98 -8.96 14.29
C LYS A 349 9.17 -10.42 13.80
N LYS A 350 10.36 -11.03 13.93
CA LYS A 350 10.65 -12.43 13.55
C LYS A 350 9.72 -13.43 14.23
N ASP A 351 9.46 -13.22 15.52
CA ASP A 351 8.62 -14.05 16.39
C ASP A 351 7.13 -14.02 16.00
N SER A 352 6.78 -13.36 14.89
CA SER A 352 5.45 -13.26 14.28
C SER A 352 5.50 -13.40 12.76
N ILE A 353 6.55 -14.05 12.22
CA ILE A 353 6.69 -14.37 10.80
C ILE A 353 6.99 -15.87 10.63
N VAL A 354 6.27 -16.50 9.71
CA VAL A 354 6.46 -17.87 9.22
C VAL A 354 7.18 -17.79 7.88
N LEU A 355 8.32 -18.45 7.68
CA LEU A 355 8.91 -18.54 6.33
C LEU A 355 8.23 -19.65 5.51
N PRO A 356 7.93 -19.42 4.22
CA PRO A 356 7.24 -20.38 3.37
C PRO A 356 8.15 -21.49 2.80
N LEU A 357 9.19 -21.87 3.54
CA LEU A 357 10.23 -22.81 3.11
C LEU A 357 10.05 -24.16 3.83
N LYS A 358 10.23 -25.27 3.10
CA LYS A 358 10.00 -26.64 3.60
C LYS A 358 10.78 -27.00 4.87
N GLU A 359 11.97 -26.41 5.03
CA GLU A 359 12.91 -26.73 6.12
C GLU A 359 12.86 -25.71 7.27
N PHE A 360 11.94 -24.74 7.24
CA PHE A 360 11.82 -23.72 8.28
C PHE A 360 11.06 -24.24 9.52
N ASN A 361 11.74 -24.25 10.66
CA ASN A 361 11.17 -24.75 11.91
C ASN A 361 10.21 -23.72 12.56
N ASN A 362 8.91 -23.86 12.28
CA ASN A 362 7.86 -22.98 12.82
C ASN A 362 7.56 -23.13 14.32
N SER A 363 8.18 -24.06 15.06
CA SER A 363 7.84 -24.36 16.47
C SER A 363 8.22 -23.29 17.51
N VAL A 364 8.58 -22.08 17.06
CA VAL A 364 9.19 -21.02 17.87
C VAL A 364 8.23 -19.84 18.14
N ASN A 365 7.18 -19.66 17.33
CA ASN A 365 6.29 -18.50 17.41
C ASN A 365 5.14 -18.71 18.42
N ASP A 366 5.46 -18.66 19.71
CA ASP A 366 4.53 -18.90 20.85
C ASP A 366 3.28 -17.99 20.86
N ILE A 367 3.31 -16.86 20.13
CA ILE A 367 2.13 -16.02 19.88
C ILE A 367 1.04 -16.71 19.05
N TYR A 368 1.41 -17.63 18.15
CA TYR A 368 0.49 -18.33 17.24
C TYR A 368 -0.07 -19.64 17.79
N LYS A 369 0.29 -20.03 19.01
CA LYS A 369 -0.20 -21.23 19.69
C LYS A 369 -1.74 -21.30 19.78
N SER A 370 -2.37 -20.16 19.99
CA SER A 370 -3.83 -20.00 19.98
C SER A 370 -4.49 -20.16 18.60
N LEU A 371 -3.70 -20.15 17.52
CA LEU A 371 -4.15 -20.32 16.14
C LEU A 371 -3.85 -21.72 15.58
N GLU A 372 -3.05 -22.56 16.29
CA GLU A 372 -2.65 -23.92 15.88
C GLU A 372 -3.85 -24.70 15.30
N LYS A 373 -4.95 -24.80 16.05
CA LYS A 373 -6.17 -25.49 15.61
C LYS A 373 -6.74 -24.93 14.29
N SER A 374 -6.76 -23.62 14.09
CA SER A 374 -7.26 -23.03 12.84
C SER A 374 -6.31 -23.29 11.67
N VAL A 375 -5.00 -23.45 11.92
CA VAL A 375 -4.02 -23.87 10.91
C VAL A 375 -4.18 -25.36 10.57
N GLU A 376 -4.26 -26.23 11.58
CA GLU A 376 -4.45 -27.67 11.43
C GLU A 376 -5.77 -28.04 10.73
N GLU A 377 -6.87 -27.36 11.05
CA GLU A 377 -8.19 -27.55 10.41
C GLU A 377 -8.29 -26.87 9.03
N GLY A 378 -7.22 -26.24 8.53
CA GLY A 378 -7.21 -25.53 7.24
C GLY A 378 -8.08 -24.26 7.20
N LYS A 379 -8.53 -23.76 8.36
CA LYS A 379 -9.37 -22.55 8.52
C LYS A 379 -8.51 -21.28 8.51
N VAL A 380 -7.64 -21.19 7.51
CA VAL A 380 -6.74 -20.06 7.26
C VAL A 380 -7.14 -19.43 5.93
N ILE A 381 -7.65 -18.20 5.96
CA ILE A 381 -8.12 -17.50 4.75
C ILE A 381 -7.13 -16.43 4.30
N PRO A 382 -6.87 -16.25 3.00
CA PRO A 382 -6.06 -15.15 2.50
C PRO A 382 -6.84 -13.82 2.49
N LEU A 383 -6.11 -12.70 2.47
CA LEU A 383 -6.65 -11.35 2.28
C LEU A 383 -7.39 -11.21 0.92
N VAL A 384 -8.70 -10.92 0.95
CA VAL A 384 -9.59 -10.98 -0.22
C VAL A 384 -9.64 -9.64 -0.98
N TYR A 385 -8.53 -9.24 -1.63
CA TYR A 385 -8.51 -8.02 -2.46
C TYR A 385 -8.61 -8.29 -3.97
N THR A 386 -8.08 -9.41 -4.44
CA THR A 386 -8.01 -9.76 -5.87
C THR A 386 -9.40 -9.89 -6.49
N GLY A 387 -9.65 -9.16 -7.59
CA GLY A 387 -10.96 -9.10 -8.25
C GLY A 387 -12.01 -8.22 -7.55
N TRP A 388 -11.69 -7.64 -6.39
CA TRP A 388 -12.54 -6.69 -5.65
C TRP A 388 -12.03 -5.25 -5.72
N GLU A 389 -11.03 -4.94 -6.56
CA GLU A 389 -10.30 -3.67 -6.55
C GLU A 389 -11.13 -2.45 -7.00
N ASP A 390 -12.29 -2.67 -7.62
CA ASP A 390 -13.29 -1.64 -7.99
C ASP A 390 -14.50 -1.60 -7.01
N TYR A 391 -14.42 -2.37 -5.92
CA TYR A 391 -15.42 -2.49 -4.85
C TYR A 391 -14.85 -2.23 -3.45
N LEU A 392 -13.53 -2.42 -3.25
CA LEU A 392 -12.81 -2.38 -1.98
C LEU A 392 -13.03 -1.08 -1.22
N GLU A 393 -12.67 0.08 -1.79
CA GLU A 393 -12.89 1.38 -1.15
C GLU A 393 -14.38 1.70 -0.89
N PRO A 394 -15.30 1.62 -1.87
CA PRO A 394 -16.67 2.06 -1.63
C PRO A 394 -17.44 1.14 -0.65
N ILE A 395 -17.11 -0.15 -0.59
CA ILE A 395 -17.65 -1.06 0.44
C ILE A 395 -16.97 -0.84 1.79
N GLY A 396 -15.64 -0.64 1.82
CA GLY A 396 -14.90 -0.32 3.04
C GLY A 396 -15.37 0.96 3.72
N ASN A 397 -15.61 2.01 2.95
CA ASN A 397 -16.23 3.25 3.42
C ASN A 397 -17.65 3.00 3.98
N ALA A 398 -18.45 2.16 3.34
CA ALA A 398 -19.79 1.82 3.84
C ALA A 398 -19.76 1.02 5.16
N VAL A 399 -18.71 0.24 5.41
CA VAL A 399 -18.45 -0.39 6.71
C VAL A 399 -18.01 0.64 7.74
N ILE A 400 -17.10 1.57 7.39
CA ILE A 400 -16.69 2.68 8.28
C ILE A 400 -17.88 3.54 8.72
N GLU A 401 -18.83 3.81 7.81
CA GLU A 401 -20.08 4.51 8.14
C GLU A 401 -20.97 3.72 9.12
N GLN A 402 -20.91 2.39 9.12
CA GLN A 402 -21.61 1.53 10.08
C GLN A 402 -20.86 1.49 11.43
N GLU A 403 -19.54 1.37 11.41
CA GLU A 403 -18.67 1.41 12.61
C GLU A 403 -18.67 2.77 13.32
N SER A 404 -19.06 3.86 12.62
CA SER A 404 -19.30 5.18 13.24
C SER A 404 -20.71 5.36 13.81
N GLY A 405 -21.59 4.36 13.68
CA GLY A 405 -23.01 4.46 14.03
C GLY A 405 -23.85 5.33 13.10
N SER A 406 -23.31 5.76 11.95
CA SER A 406 -24.04 6.56 10.94
C SER A 406 -24.85 5.72 9.95
N SER A 407 -24.72 4.40 10.02
CA SER A 407 -25.39 3.41 9.17
C SER A 407 -25.66 2.13 9.99
N ASP A 408 -26.54 1.29 9.46
CA ASP A 408 -26.90 -0.02 9.99
C ASP A 408 -26.63 -1.13 8.95
N ALA A 409 -26.83 -2.40 9.33
CA ALA A 409 -26.61 -3.57 8.47
C ALA A 409 -27.50 -3.60 7.21
N ASP A 410 -28.72 -3.08 7.26
CA ASP A 410 -29.64 -3.09 6.12
C ASP A 410 -29.24 -1.99 5.13
N ARG A 411 -28.86 -0.81 5.63
CA ARG A 411 -28.25 0.25 4.83
C ARG A 411 -26.89 -0.14 4.24
N LEU A 412 -26.08 -0.95 4.93
CA LEU A 412 -24.86 -1.51 4.34
C LEU A 412 -25.20 -2.39 3.13
N VAL A 413 -26.18 -3.29 3.25
CA VAL A 413 -26.66 -4.13 2.14
C VAL A 413 -27.18 -3.29 0.97
N GLU A 414 -27.99 -2.26 1.23
CA GLU A 414 -28.45 -1.31 0.20
C GLU A 414 -27.29 -0.58 -0.50
N LYS A 415 -26.29 -0.12 0.26
CA LYS A 415 -25.09 0.53 -0.28
C LYS A 415 -24.26 -0.43 -1.13
N ILE A 416 -23.99 -1.65 -0.67
CA ILE A 416 -23.26 -2.68 -1.43
C ILE A 416 -23.99 -2.99 -2.76
N ASN A 417 -25.31 -3.12 -2.73
CA ASN A 417 -26.14 -3.30 -3.94
C ASN A 417 -26.10 -2.08 -4.88
N SER A 418 -26.06 -0.86 -4.34
CA SER A 418 -25.92 0.39 -5.12
C SER A 418 -24.54 0.52 -5.76
N ILE A 419 -23.49 0.15 -5.03
CA ILE A 419 -22.10 0.10 -5.52
C ILE A 419 -22.00 -0.89 -6.67
N GLN A 420 -22.47 -2.13 -6.48
CA GLN A 420 -22.47 -3.16 -7.52
C GLN A 420 -23.17 -2.71 -8.81
N LYS A 421 -24.40 -2.21 -8.71
CA LYS A 421 -25.18 -1.76 -9.88
C LYS A 421 -24.48 -0.61 -10.60
N ARG A 422 -23.79 0.28 -9.88
CA ARG A 422 -22.98 1.38 -10.43
C ARG A 422 -21.72 0.86 -11.13
N THR A 423 -20.91 0.05 -10.45
CA THR A 423 -19.66 -0.51 -10.98
C THR A 423 -19.90 -1.35 -12.23
N ILE A 424 -20.96 -2.16 -12.25
CA ILE A 424 -21.34 -2.94 -13.44
C ILE A 424 -21.82 -2.03 -14.58
N ALA A 425 -22.67 -1.03 -14.31
CA ALA A 425 -23.15 -0.10 -15.33
C ALA A 425 -22.04 0.82 -15.90
N GLN A 426 -20.95 1.05 -15.13
CA GLN A 426 -19.79 1.84 -15.55
C GLN A 426 -18.68 0.99 -16.18
N GLY A 427 -18.75 -0.35 -16.08
CA GLY A 427 -17.71 -1.27 -16.56
C GLY A 427 -16.42 -1.23 -15.73
N GLY A 428 -16.56 -0.95 -14.42
CA GLY A 428 -15.49 -0.69 -13.47
C GLY A 428 -15.85 0.45 -12.51
N ALA A 429 -14.94 0.83 -11.62
CA ALA A 429 -15.15 1.96 -10.70
C ALA A 429 -15.20 3.32 -11.43
N GLU A 430 -15.75 4.36 -10.77
CA GLU A 430 -15.94 5.68 -11.40
C GLU A 430 -14.60 6.30 -11.83
N VAL A 431 -14.49 6.63 -13.12
CA VAL A 431 -13.30 7.25 -13.72
C VAL A 431 -13.45 8.77 -13.75
N TYR A 432 -12.51 9.46 -13.11
CA TYR A 432 -12.50 10.93 -13.01
C TYR A 432 -11.77 11.58 -14.18
N ALA A 433 -10.68 10.96 -14.65
CA ALA A 433 -9.91 11.40 -15.80
C ALA A 433 -9.10 10.24 -16.43
N CYS A 434 -8.69 10.39 -17.69
CA CYS A 434 -7.75 9.49 -18.37
C CYS A 434 -6.37 10.14 -18.52
N VAL A 435 -5.31 9.37 -18.32
CA VAL A 435 -3.92 9.81 -18.52
C VAL A 435 -3.49 9.60 -19.98
N GLU A 436 -3.19 10.69 -20.69
CA GLU A 436 -2.85 10.66 -22.12
C GLU A 436 -1.33 10.62 -22.37
N GLU A 437 -0.53 10.99 -21.37
CA GLU A 437 0.94 11.12 -21.42
C GLU A 437 1.56 10.59 -20.12
N ASN A 438 2.81 10.09 -20.16
CA ASN A 438 3.52 9.78 -18.91
C ASN A 438 3.94 11.09 -18.24
N LEU A 439 3.67 11.24 -16.95
CA LEU A 439 4.14 12.37 -16.14
C LEU A 439 5.38 11.95 -15.33
N THR A 440 6.26 12.90 -15.10
CA THR A 440 7.28 12.82 -14.04
C THR A 440 6.65 12.92 -12.64
N LEU A 441 7.45 12.68 -11.61
CA LEU A 441 7.04 12.91 -10.23
C LEU A 441 6.74 14.41 -9.98
N GLU A 442 7.57 15.30 -10.53
CA GLU A 442 7.34 16.75 -10.49
C GLU A 442 6.01 17.15 -11.13
N GLU A 443 5.71 16.68 -12.35
CA GLU A 443 4.47 17.05 -13.06
C GLU A 443 3.24 16.49 -12.34
N THR A 444 3.37 15.33 -11.70
CA THR A 444 2.33 14.78 -10.82
C THR A 444 2.15 15.66 -9.57
N ALA A 445 3.22 16.19 -8.98
CA ALA A 445 3.15 17.17 -7.89
C ALA A 445 2.57 18.52 -8.34
N ARG A 446 2.82 18.96 -9.58
CA ARG A 446 2.19 20.18 -10.16
C ARG A 446 0.67 20.01 -10.30
N LEU A 447 0.20 18.83 -10.72
CA LEU A 447 -1.23 18.48 -10.73
C LEU A 447 -1.84 18.51 -9.32
N VAL A 448 -1.20 17.85 -8.34
CA VAL A 448 -1.67 17.80 -6.95
C VAL A 448 -1.73 19.21 -6.33
N GLY A 449 -0.65 19.98 -6.43
CA GLY A 449 -0.60 21.35 -5.91
C GLY A 449 -1.61 22.29 -6.56
N THR A 450 -1.84 22.15 -7.87
CA THR A 450 -2.88 22.91 -8.58
C THR A 450 -4.28 22.56 -8.07
N ALA A 451 -4.61 21.27 -7.97
CA ALA A 451 -5.92 20.83 -7.47
C ALA A 451 -6.18 21.32 -6.04
N TYR A 452 -5.18 21.23 -5.16
CA TYR A 452 -5.29 21.68 -3.78
C TYR A 452 -5.44 23.20 -3.66
N ALA A 453 -4.61 23.97 -4.38
CA ALA A 453 -4.67 25.43 -4.31
C ALA A 453 -5.97 25.98 -4.90
N VAL A 454 -6.45 25.40 -6.02
CA VAL A 454 -7.76 25.72 -6.60
C VAL A 454 -8.91 25.39 -5.65
N LYS A 455 -8.89 24.23 -4.97
CA LYS A 455 -9.97 23.85 -4.04
C LYS A 455 -9.98 24.67 -2.74
N THR A 456 -8.81 25.11 -2.27
CA THR A 456 -8.67 25.89 -1.03
C THR A 456 -8.64 27.42 -1.23
N ASN A 457 -8.65 27.88 -2.49
CA ASN A 457 -8.43 29.29 -2.86
C ASN A 457 -7.12 29.85 -2.27
N ALA A 458 -6.05 29.06 -2.37
CA ALA A 458 -4.69 29.50 -2.06
C ALA A 458 -4.04 30.17 -3.28
N ASP A 459 -3.06 31.04 -3.03
CA ASP A 459 -2.34 31.80 -4.05
C ASP A 459 -1.25 30.95 -4.73
N CYS A 460 -0.68 29.99 -4.00
CA CYS A 460 0.29 29.01 -4.51
C CYS A 460 0.30 27.71 -3.68
N ALA A 461 1.06 26.71 -4.15
CA ALA A 461 1.33 25.48 -3.41
C ALA A 461 2.84 25.17 -3.36
N LEU A 462 3.31 24.65 -2.21
CA LEU A 462 4.58 23.96 -2.07
C LEU A 462 4.26 22.50 -1.78
N ILE A 463 4.55 21.61 -2.73
CA ILE A 463 4.34 20.16 -2.60
C ILE A 463 5.71 19.48 -2.62
N SER A 464 6.03 18.71 -1.59
CA SER A 464 7.29 17.97 -1.51
C SER A 464 7.25 16.67 -2.32
N LEU A 465 8.43 16.14 -2.65
CA LEU A 465 8.58 14.87 -3.36
C LEU A 465 8.94 13.72 -2.40
N GLY A 466 8.55 12.51 -2.78
CA GLY A 466 9.08 11.27 -2.21
C GLY A 466 10.38 10.87 -2.92
N GLU A 467 11.45 10.66 -2.15
CA GLU A 467 12.73 10.14 -2.61
C GLU A 467 13.28 9.10 -1.61
N TYR A 468 14.27 8.31 -2.02
CA TYR A 468 14.98 7.36 -1.14
C TYR A 468 16.36 7.91 -0.77
N HIS A 469 16.57 8.23 0.50
CA HIS A 469 17.83 8.74 1.05
C HIS A 469 18.59 7.69 1.89
N GLY A 470 18.25 6.40 1.75
CA GLY A 470 18.82 5.29 2.54
C GLY A 470 18.08 5.05 3.86
N GLU A 471 18.26 3.89 4.48
CA GLU A 471 17.88 3.62 5.89
C GLU A 471 16.42 3.98 6.30
N LYS A 472 15.45 3.74 5.42
CA LYS A 472 14.01 4.16 5.53
C LYS A 472 13.74 5.68 5.48
N LYS A 473 14.77 6.50 5.25
CA LYS A 473 14.65 7.94 5.01
C LYS A 473 14.00 8.19 3.66
N GLU A 474 12.68 8.21 3.72
CA GLU A 474 11.75 8.45 2.63
C GLU A 474 10.60 9.28 3.19
N ASN A 475 10.15 10.26 2.43
CA ASN A 475 9.09 11.19 2.79
C ASN A 475 7.69 10.63 2.43
N PRO A 476 6.84 10.21 3.40
CA PRO A 476 5.49 9.72 3.12
C PRO A 476 4.45 10.83 2.91
N PHE A 477 4.84 12.09 3.18
CA PHE A 477 3.93 13.25 3.19
C PHE A 477 3.94 14.02 1.86
N GLY A 478 4.92 13.75 0.99
CA GLY A 478 5.01 14.30 -0.37
C GLY A 478 4.43 13.39 -1.45
N VAL A 479 4.46 13.86 -2.70
CA VAL A 479 4.04 13.06 -3.86
C VAL A 479 5.08 11.98 -4.15
N ASN A 480 4.67 10.73 -3.96
CA ASN A 480 5.51 9.53 -4.07
C ASN A 480 5.26 8.74 -5.37
N GLY A 481 4.06 8.82 -5.94
CA GLY A 481 3.69 8.15 -7.19
C GLY A 481 3.62 9.13 -8.35
N ARG A 482 3.99 8.67 -9.55
CA ARG A 482 3.78 9.39 -10.82
C ARG A 482 2.66 8.78 -11.66
N LEU A 483 2.12 9.53 -12.61
CA LEU A 483 1.05 9.06 -13.51
C LEU A 483 1.56 8.50 -14.84
N PHE A 484 0.90 7.45 -15.32
CA PHE A 484 1.31 6.68 -16.50
C PHE A 484 0.25 6.70 -17.61
N LYS A 485 0.69 6.83 -18.86
CA LYS A 485 -0.17 6.85 -20.05
C LYS A 485 -1.07 5.62 -20.15
N GLY A 486 -2.32 5.84 -20.51
CA GLY A 486 -3.33 4.80 -20.68
C GLY A 486 -4.09 4.43 -19.40
N ILE A 487 -3.62 4.87 -18.23
CA ILE A 487 -4.32 4.66 -16.97
C ILE A 487 -5.57 5.53 -16.89
N LYS A 488 -6.67 4.93 -16.44
CA LYS A 488 -7.91 5.60 -16.03
C LYS A 488 -7.83 5.86 -14.53
N ILE A 489 -8.04 7.10 -14.10
CA ILE A 489 -7.95 7.47 -12.68
C ILE A 489 -9.31 7.28 -12.01
N ASN A 490 -9.41 6.29 -11.13
CA ASN A 490 -10.47 6.18 -10.12
C ASN A 490 -9.93 6.64 -8.75
N ALA A 491 -10.67 6.39 -7.65
CA ALA A 491 -10.28 6.77 -6.30
C ALA A 491 -8.99 6.09 -5.79
N GLU A 492 -8.76 4.82 -6.14
CA GLU A 492 -7.57 4.03 -5.79
C GLU A 492 -6.31 4.57 -6.49
N GLU A 493 -6.38 4.78 -7.82
CA GLU A 493 -5.30 5.43 -8.59
C GLU A 493 -4.94 6.80 -8.01
N LEU A 494 -5.95 7.54 -7.55
CA LEU A 494 -5.77 8.88 -7.00
C LEU A 494 -5.07 8.82 -5.63
N CYS A 495 -5.49 7.91 -4.74
CA CYS A 495 -4.85 7.68 -3.45
C CYS A 495 -3.37 7.24 -3.60
N ALA A 496 -3.00 6.61 -4.71
CA ALA A 496 -1.62 6.22 -5.00
C ALA A 496 -0.66 7.40 -5.28
N ILE A 497 -1.17 8.57 -5.71
CA ILE A 497 -0.37 9.80 -5.92
C ILE A 497 -0.63 10.89 -4.87
N ASN A 498 -1.78 10.84 -4.20
CA ASN A 498 -2.28 11.81 -3.25
C ASN A 498 -1.54 11.71 -1.89
N PRO A 499 -0.79 12.74 -1.46
CA PRO A 499 -0.02 12.66 -0.20
C PRO A 499 -0.88 12.68 1.07
N SER A 500 -2.11 13.19 0.98
CA SER A 500 -3.14 13.13 2.02
C SER A 500 -3.92 11.80 2.03
N GLY A 501 -3.71 10.93 1.04
CA GLY A 501 -4.45 9.68 0.90
C GLY A 501 -5.98 9.90 0.92
N TRP A 502 -6.71 8.96 1.50
CA TRP A 502 -8.17 8.95 1.52
C TRP A 502 -8.79 10.12 2.31
N SER A 503 -8.32 10.36 3.53
CA SER A 503 -9.04 11.14 4.55
C SER A 503 -8.33 12.41 5.03
N ASP A 504 -6.99 12.55 4.86
CA ASP A 504 -6.30 13.70 5.45
C ASP A 504 -6.76 15.01 4.80
N ALA A 505 -6.94 16.03 5.65
CA ALA A 505 -7.30 17.37 5.21
C ALA A 505 -6.12 18.06 4.50
N ILE A 506 -6.43 18.96 3.57
CA ILE A 506 -5.46 19.93 3.05
C ILE A 506 -5.18 20.97 4.14
N TYR A 507 -3.93 21.39 4.26
CA TYR A 507 -3.50 22.46 5.16
C TYR A 507 -2.95 23.65 4.38
N THR A 508 -3.16 24.85 4.93
CA THR A 508 -2.68 26.11 4.36
C THR A 508 -1.92 26.94 5.38
N MET A 509 -0.98 27.75 4.90
CA MET A 509 -0.19 28.68 5.70
C MET A 509 -0.23 30.09 5.11
N LYS A 510 0.07 31.10 5.93
CA LYS A 510 0.45 32.44 5.43
C LYS A 510 1.95 32.65 5.51
N LEU A 511 2.57 32.90 4.36
CA LEU A 511 4.02 33.07 4.19
C LEU A 511 4.31 34.24 3.24
N THR A 512 5.40 34.95 3.46
CA THR A 512 5.96 35.91 2.50
C THR A 512 6.49 35.20 1.26
N GLY A 513 6.50 35.87 0.09
CA GLY A 513 7.10 35.28 -1.11
C GLY A 513 8.59 34.99 -0.94
N LYS A 514 9.29 35.71 -0.07
CA LYS A 514 10.66 35.42 0.36
C LYS A 514 10.78 34.11 1.15
N GLU A 515 9.91 33.87 2.14
CA GLU A 515 9.83 32.57 2.85
C GLU A 515 9.56 31.42 1.86
N ILE A 516 8.62 31.61 0.93
CA ILE A 516 8.24 30.59 -0.07
C ILE A 516 9.39 30.28 -1.03
N LYS A 517 10.07 31.30 -1.56
CA LYS A 517 11.26 31.13 -2.42
C LYS A 517 12.42 30.50 -1.68
N GLN A 518 12.54 30.70 -0.36
CA GLN A 518 13.58 30.05 0.43
C GLN A 518 13.26 28.56 0.63
N LEU A 519 12.04 28.23 1.09
CA LEU A 519 11.59 26.85 1.25
C LEU A 519 11.69 26.06 -0.06
N SER A 520 11.25 26.65 -1.18
CA SER A 520 11.36 26.05 -2.52
C SER A 520 12.80 25.78 -2.99
N LYS A 521 13.82 26.37 -2.34
CA LYS A 521 15.25 26.11 -2.61
C LYS A 521 15.90 25.19 -1.60
N THR A 522 15.47 25.21 -0.34
CA THR A 522 16.02 24.38 0.73
C THR A 522 15.36 23.01 0.82
N GLY A 523 14.18 22.82 0.24
CA GLY A 523 13.42 21.57 0.40
C GLY A 523 12.83 21.39 1.80
N TYR A 524 12.36 20.17 2.06
CA TYR A 524 11.74 19.71 3.30
C TYR A 524 12.72 18.77 4.04
N ASP A 525 13.40 19.27 5.06
CA ASP A 525 14.21 18.43 5.94
C ASP A 525 13.31 17.75 6.98
N LEU A 526 12.79 16.57 6.63
CA LEU A 526 11.94 15.73 7.48
C LEU A 526 12.72 15.10 8.65
N PHE A 527 14.01 14.84 8.48
CA PHE A 527 14.82 14.08 9.43
C PHE A 527 15.77 14.96 10.27
N SER A 528 15.85 16.26 9.98
CA SER A 528 16.76 17.24 10.60
C SER A 528 18.24 16.84 10.49
N ASP A 529 18.60 16.18 9.38
CA ASP A 529 19.95 15.69 9.11
C ASP A 529 20.69 16.43 7.99
N GLY A 530 20.06 17.46 7.40
CA GLY A 530 20.63 18.25 6.32
C GLY A 530 20.48 17.65 4.92
N ASN A 531 19.70 16.56 4.76
CA ASN A 531 19.39 15.97 3.45
C ASN A 531 17.90 16.12 3.08
N PRO A 532 17.47 17.32 2.64
CA PRO A 532 16.06 17.66 2.46
C PRO A 532 15.44 17.10 1.17
N PHE A 533 14.14 16.80 1.22
CA PHE A 533 13.35 16.40 0.06
C PHE A 533 12.99 17.62 -0.82
N PRO A 534 13.06 17.55 -2.16
CA PRO A 534 12.72 18.68 -3.03
C PRO A 534 11.28 19.17 -2.87
N TYR A 535 11.08 20.49 -3.00
CA TYR A 535 9.76 21.12 -3.11
C TYR A 535 9.47 21.55 -4.54
N VAL A 536 8.29 21.18 -5.04
CA VAL A 536 7.71 21.71 -6.27
C VAL A 536 6.82 22.90 -5.92
N LEU A 537 7.30 24.11 -6.22
CA LEU A 537 6.50 25.32 -6.19
C LEU A 537 5.55 25.37 -7.41
N VAL A 538 4.26 25.58 -7.13
CA VAL A 538 3.19 25.72 -8.12
C VAL A 538 2.52 27.08 -7.93
N THR A 539 2.58 27.94 -8.96
CA THR A 539 1.90 29.25 -9.00
C THR A 539 1.02 29.35 -10.23
N LYS A 540 -0.08 30.11 -10.14
CA LYS A 540 -0.97 30.36 -11.27
C LYS A 540 -0.21 30.98 -12.44
N GLU A 541 -0.34 30.40 -13.64
CA GLU A 541 0.34 30.80 -14.88
C GLU A 541 1.88 30.94 -14.77
N GLY A 542 2.51 30.34 -13.75
CA GLY A 542 3.95 30.53 -13.47
C GLY A 542 4.29 31.92 -12.91
N SER A 543 3.30 32.61 -12.34
CA SER A 543 3.45 33.95 -11.74
C SER A 543 4.60 34.02 -10.74
N ARG A 544 5.34 35.13 -10.78
CA ARG A 544 6.39 35.43 -9.81
C ARG A 544 5.77 35.95 -8.51
N LEU A 545 6.25 35.43 -7.39
CA LEU A 545 5.95 35.99 -6.07
C LEU A 545 6.81 37.24 -5.83
N ASP A 546 6.23 38.29 -5.26
CA ASP A 546 6.96 39.42 -4.67
C ASP A 546 7.59 38.96 -3.34
N ASP A 547 8.73 39.51 -2.92
CA ASP A 547 9.42 39.03 -1.72
C ASP A 547 8.69 39.40 -0.41
N ASP A 548 8.13 40.59 -0.32
CA ASP A 548 7.54 41.12 0.92
C ASP A 548 6.01 40.96 0.98
N ALA A 549 5.36 40.64 -0.15
CA ALA A 549 3.95 40.28 -0.18
C ALA A 549 3.67 38.96 0.54
N ALA A 550 2.54 38.89 1.27
CA ALA A 550 2.09 37.71 2.00
C ALA A 550 1.05 36.91 1.20
N TYR A 551 1.32 35.63 1.00
CA TYR A 551 0.52 34.68 0.23
C TYR A 551 -0.09 33.61 1.14
N THR A 552 -1.24 33.09 0.73
CA THR A 552 -1.83 31.86 1.26
C THR A 552 -1.27 30.68 0.46
N VAL A 553 -0.64 29.74 1.14
CA VAL A 553 0.13 28.65 0.52
C VAL A 553 -0.47 27.31 0.95
N VAL A 554 -0.67 26.38 0.03
CA VAL A 554 -0.87 24.96 0.38
C VAL A 554 0.46 24.36 0.81
N CYS A 555 0.50 23.82 2.03
CA CYS A 555 1.59 23.02 2.59
C CYS A 555 0.94 21.93 3.43
N ASN A 556 0.89 20.69 2.91
CA ASN A 556 0.37 19.55 3.68
C ASN A 556 1.48 18.93 4.54
N GLU A 557 2.72 19.17 4.16
CA GLU A 557 3.95 18.79 4.83
C GLU A 557 4.50 20.01 5.58
N THR A 558 4.63 19.90 6.90
CA THR A 558 5.30 20.91 7.71
C THR A 558 6.18 20.21 8.74
N THR A 559 7.38 20.72 8.98
CA THR A 559 8.17 20.25 10.13
C THR A 559 7.52 20.72 11.42
N ASP A 560 7.82 20.05 12.52
CA ASP A 560 7.45 20.48 13.86
C ASP A 560 7.75 21.96 14.13
N ALA A 561 8.89 22.46 13.63
CA ALA A 561 9.31 23.85 13.76
C ALA A 561 8.46 24.83 12.92
N VAL A 562 7.90 24.39 11.80
CA VAL A 562 7.00 25.19 10.95
C VAL A 562 5.57 25.17 11.50
N ALA A 563 5.09 24.02 11.98
CA ALA A 563 3.78 23.88 12.63
C ALA A 563 3.71 24.73 13.92
N LYS A 564 4.77 24.71 14.75
CA LYS A 564 4.87 25.47 16.01
C LYS A 564 4.89 26.99 15.83
N GLN A 565 4.97 27.52 14.59
CA GLN A 565 4.76 28.95 14.33
C GLN A 565 3.28 29.38 14.38
N GLY A 566 2.32 28.46 14.54
CA GLY A 566 0.89 28.77 14.63
C GLY A 566 0.26 29.29 13.33
N LYS A 567 1.01 29.30 12.23
CA LYS A 567 0.59 29.77 10.89
C LYS A 567 -0.24 28.75 10.11
N LEU A 568 -0.33 27.49 10.57
CA LEU A 568 -0.94 26.36 9.85
C LEU A 568 -2.45 26.25 10.12
N LYS A 569 -3.25 26.14 9.06
CA LYS A 569 -4.72 26.07 9.12
C LYS A 569 -5.26 24.88 8.33
N LYS A 570 -6.04 24.01 8.99
CA LYS A 570 -6.83 22.94 8.36
C LYS A 570 -7.88 23.57 7.43
N ALA A 571 -7.89 23.21 6.15
CA ALA A 571 -8.73 23.85 5.13
C ALA A 571 -10.19 23.35 5.09
N GLY A 572 -10.54 22.34 5.91
CA GLY A 572 -11.90 21.78 5.98
C GLY A 572 -12.30 20.88 4.80
N VAL A 573 -11.33 20.47 3.97
CA VAL A 573 -11.53 19.62 2.79
C VAL A 573 -10.40 18.60 2.68
N THR A 574 -10.70 17.37 2.24
CA THR A 574 -9.69 16.32 2.05
C THR A 574 -8.91 16.50 0.76
N GLY A 575 -7.66 15.99 0.73
CA GLY A 575 -6.87 15.96 -0.49
C GLY A 575 -7.58 15.19 -1.62
N GLN A 576 -8.22 14.08 -1.27
CA GLN A 576 -8.95 13.23 -2.21
C GLN A 576 -10.08 13.99 -2.91
N GLN A 577 -10.94 14.72 -2.17
CA GLN A 577 -12.05 15.46 -2.79
C GLN A 577 -11.57 16.60 -3.69
N ALA A 578 -10.51 17.32 -3.29
CA ALA A 578 -9.94 18.39 -4.11
C ALA A 578 -9.44 17.89 -5.47
N LEU A 579 -8.78 16.73 -5.45
CA LEU A 579 -8.32 16.06 -6.65
C LEU A 579 -9.47 15.51 -7.50
N ILE A 580 -10.49 14.89 -6.91
CA ILE A 580 -11.68 14.39 -7.63
C ILE A 580 -12.38 15.54 -8.37
N ASP A 581 -12.63 16.66 -7.70
CA ASP A 581 -13.29 17.83 -8.29
C ASP A 581 -12.49 18.41 -9.47
N TYR A 582 -11.16 18.51 -9.31
CA TYR A 582 -10.27 19.02 -10.35
C TYR A 582 -10.20 18.06 -11.55
N LEU A 583 -10.09 16.76 -11.31
CA LEU A 583 -10.02 15.75 -12.37
C LEU A 583 -11.34 15.64 -13.13
N LYS A 584 -12.50 15.64 -12.47
CA LYS A 584 -13.82 15.64 -13.13
C LYS A 584 -14.03 16.89 -14.01
N LYS A 585 -13.34 18.00 -13.72
CA LYS A 585 -13.30 19.22 -14.56
C LYS A 585 -12.41 19.06 -15.80
N ILE A 586 -11.17 18.58 -15.67
CA ILE A 586 -10.22 18.49 -16.80
C ILE A 586 -10.39 17.23 -17.67
N LYS A 587 -10.84 16.11 -17.10
CA LYS A 587 -11.12 14.78 -17.70
C LYS A 587 -9.97 14.08 -18.44
N ARG A 588 -8.90 14.79 -18.77
CA ARG A 588 -7.69 14.32 -19.44
C ARG A 588 -6.47 14.85 -18.71
N ILE A 589 -5.45 14.02 -18.52
CA ILE A 589 -4.20 14.38 -17.85
C ILE A 589 -3.06 14.29 -18.87
N ASN A 590 -2.51 15.46 -19.20
CA ASN A 590 -1.40 15.69 -20.13
C ASN A 590 -0.65 16.97 -19.72
N LEU A 591 0.50 17.27 -20.35
CA LEU A 591 1.35 18.41 -19.96
C LEU A 591 0.74 19.81 -20.20
N GLU A 592 -0.43 19.91 -20.84
CA GLU A 592 -1.19 21.15 -20.96
C GLU A 592 -2.30 21.26 -19.90
N SER A 593 -3.01 20.18 -19.60
CA SER A 593 -4.18 20.18 -18.70
C SER A 593 -3.83 20.24 -17.22
N ILE A 594 -2.60 19.85 -16.83
CA ILE A 594 -2.09 20.02 -15.46
C ILE A 594 -1.61 21.44 -15.15
N ARG A 595 -1.61 22.36 -16.14
CA ARG A 595 -1.17 23.75 -15.94
C ARG A 595 -2.26 24.56 -15.26
N TRP A 596 -1.89 25.25 -14.18
CA TRP A 596 -2.79 26.19 -13.50
C TRP A 596 -3.00 27.46 -14.35
N LYS A 597 -4.13 27.51 -15.05
CA LYS A 597 -4.67 28.66 -15.80
C LYS A 597 -5.73 29.43 -15.00
#